data_AF-A0A7K6RHP3-F1
#
_entry.id   AF-A0A7K6RHP3-F1
#
_cell.length_a   1.000
_cell.length_b   1.000
_cell.length_c   1.000
_cell.angle_alpha   90.00
_cell.angle_beta   90.00
_cell.angle_gamma   90.00
#
_symmetry.space_group_name_H-M   'P 1'
#
loop_
_entity.id
_entity.type
_entity.pdbx_description
1 polymer ?
#
loop_
_entity_poly.entity_id
_entity_poly.type
_entity_poly.pdbx_seq_one_letter_code
_entity_poly.pdbx_strand_id
1 'polypeptide(L)' 'CAHFSTRKYTAMVPQEQHQRHEADFDTEFGEYRHLYARMQSVTKKFKQLGAQQKLLSPGSREYQVKRDETAKIVLQTQCP' A
#
# COMPACT_ATOMS: atom_id res chain seq x y z
N CYS A 1 23.07 20.60 1.64
CA CYS A 1 22.54 21.26 0.43
C CYS A 1 21.87 20.22 -0.47
N ALA A 2 20.59 19.93 -0.25
CA ALA A 2 19.82 19.08 -1.14
C ALA A 2 19.04 19.98 -2.10
N HIS A 3 19.43 19.95 -3.37
CA HIS A 3 18.79 20.67 -4.46
C HIS A 3 17.52 19.90 -4.83
N PHE A 4 16.41 20.18 -4.15
CA PHE A 4 15.09 19.64 -4.50
C PHE A 4 14.62 20.35 -5.78
N SER A 5 14.85 19.74 -6.94
CA SER A 5 14.48 20.30 -8.25
C SER A 5 12.98 20.06 -8.51
N THR A 6 12.17 21.10 -8.33
CA THR A 6 10.72 21.13 -8.63
C THR A 6 10.39 21.22 -10.13
N ARG A 7 11.35 20.93 -11.04
CA ARG A 7 11.20 21.14 -12.50
C ARG A 7 10.35 20.12 -13.26
N LYS A 8 9.55 19.28 -12.60
CA LYS A 8 8.63 18.37 -13.32
C LYS A 8 7.27 18.98 -13.65
N TYR A 9 6.89 20.09 -13.01
CA TYR A 9 5.58 20.71 -13.21
C TYR A 9 5.70 22.23 -13.39
N THR A 10 6.24 22.64 -14.54
CA THR A 10 6.16 24.03 -15.01
C THR A 10 4.73 24.34 -15.46
N ALA A 11 4.24 25.56 -15.22
CA ALA A 11 2.88 25.98 -15.55
C ALA A 11 2.52 25.80 -17.06
N MET A 12 1.43 25.05 -17.30
CA MET A 12 0.49 24.93 -18.45
C MET A 12 0.69 25.90 -19.66
N VAL A 13 0.64 25.59 -20.97
CA VAL A 13 -0.08 24.58 -21.83
C VAL A 13 0.64 24.44 -23.21
N PRO A 14 0.75 23.23 -23.83
CA PRO A 14 0.13 22.98 -25.17
C PRO A 14 -0.83 21.76 -25.17
N GLN A 15 -1.89 21.79 -25.99
CA GLN A 15 -2.93 20.72 -26.07
C GLN A 15 -2.38 19.31 -26.35
N GLU A 16 -1.32 19.17 -27.13
CA GLU A 16 -0.69 17.87 -27.44
C GLU A 16 0.04 17.26 -26.24
N GLN A 17 0.51 18.08 -25.29
CA GLN A 17 1.03 17.57 -24.04
C GLN A 17 -0.08 17.09 -23.11
N HIS A 18 -1.32 17.55 -23.25
CA HIS A 18 -2.42 17.17 -22.36
C HIS A 18 -2.72 15.67 -22.44
N GLN A 19 -2.81 15.09 -23.64
CA GLN A 19 -3.09 13.66 -23.82
C GLN A 19 -1.95 12.76 -23.34
N ARG A 20 -0.70 13.22 -23.51
CA ARG A 20 0.47 12.46 -23.04
C ARG A 20 0.63 12.55 -21.52
N HIS A 21 0.43 13.73 -20.94
CA HIS A 21 0.38 13.90 -19.48
C HIS A 21 -0.79 13.14 -18.85
N GLU A 22 -1.94 13.08 -19.52
CA GLU A 22 -3.10 12.30 -19.08
C GLU A 22 -2.81 10.80 -19.08
N ALA A 23 -2.21 10.26 -20.15
CA ALA A 23 -1.83 8.85 -20.21
C ALA A 23 -0.74 8.46 -19.20
N ASP A 24 0.28 9.31 -19.05
CA ASP A 24 1.34 9.12 -18.06
C ASP A 24 0.76 9.23 -16.62
N PHE A 25 -0.14 10.20 -16.38
CA PHE A 25 -0.86 10.34 -15.11
C PHE A 25 -1.76 9.14 -14.81
N ASP A 26 -2.54 8.67 -15.79
CA ASP A 26 -3.44 7.52 -15.61
C ASP A 26 -2.66 6.25 -15.30
N THR A 27 -1.48 6.08 -15.90
CA THR A 27 -0.59 4.95 -15.64
C THR A 27 -0.02 5.02 -14.22
N GLU A 28 0.63 6.14 -13.85
CA GLU A 28 1.20 6.34 -12.50
C GLU A 28 0.12 6.31 -11.40
N PHE A 29 -1.04 6.91 -11.67
CA PHE A 29 -2.18 6.89 -10.75
C PHE A 29 -2.79 5.50 -10.62
N GLY A 30 -2.82 4.71 -11.70
CA GLY A 30 -3.19 3.30 -11.69
C GLY A 30 -2.29 2.47 -10.77
N GLU A 31 -0.97 2.65 -10.89
CA GLU A 31 0.02 2.01 -10.03
C GLU A 31 -0.13 2.43 -8.56
N TYR A 32 -0.28 3.73 -8.30
CA TYR A 32 -0.57 4.26 -6.97
C TYR A 32 -1.84 3.63 -6.38
N ARG A 33 -2.94 3.58 -7.15
CA ARG A 33 -4.21 3.00 -6.71
C ARG A 33 -4.07 1.52 -6.41
N HIS A 34 -3.32 0.77 -7.21
CA HIS A 34 -3.04 -0.64 -6.95
C HIS A 34 -2.28 -0.82 -5.63
N LEU A 35 -1.22 -0.05 -5.42
CA LEU A 35 -0.44 -0.08 -4.19
C LEU A 35 -1.29 0.31 -2.97
N TYR A 36 -2.11 1.35 -3.11
CA TYR A 36 -3.01 1.82 -2.07
C TYR A 36 -4.07 0.76 -1.71
N ALA A 37 -4.66 0.09 -2.70
CA ALA A 37 -5.59 -1.01 -2.48
C ALA A 37 -4.93 -2.20 -1.76
N ARG A 38 -3.69 -2.55 -2.13
CA ARG A 38 -2.90 -3.56 -1.43
C ARG A 38 -2.65 -3.16 0.03
N MET A 39 -2.25 -1.91 0.28
CA MET A 39 -2.04 -1.38 1.63
C MET A 39 -3.32 -1.46 2.46
N GLN A 40 -4.47 -1.01 1.92
CA GLN A 40 -5.75 -1.10 2.62
C GLN A 40 -6.15 -2.53 2.94
N SER A 41 -5.95 -3.47 2.00
CA SER A 41 -6.24 -4.89 2.20
C SER A 41 -5.43 -5.48 3.35
N VAL A 42 -4.12 -5.18 3.39
CA VAL A 42 -3.21 -5.58 4.47
C VAL A 42 -3.65 -4.99 5.80
N THR A 43 -3.91 -3.67 5.86
CA THR A 43 -4.38 -3.00 7.08
C THR A 43 -5.67 -3.63 7.63
N LYS A 44 -6.62 -3.97 6.75
CA LYS A 44 -7.88 -4.63 7.15
C LYS A 44 -7.62 -6.00 7.77
N LYS A 45 -6.75 -6.82 7.16
CA LYS A 45 -6.38 -8.14 7.68
C LYS A 45 -5.74 -8.05 9.06
N PHE A 46 -4.80 -7.12 9.26
CA PHE A 46 -4.18 -6.90 10.58
C PHE A 46 -5.20 -6.49 11.65
N LYS A 47 -6.12 -5.58 11.31
CA LYS A 47 -7.20 -5.19 12.24
C LYS A 47 -8.06 -6.38 12.65
N GLN A 48 -8.44 -7.23 11.69
CA GLN A 48 -9.25 -8.41 11.95
C GLN A 48 -8.52 -9.45 12.82
N LEU A 49 -7.26 -9.75 12.48
CA LEU A 49 -6.44 -10.69 13.27
C LEU A 49 -6.21 -10.18 14.69
N GLY A 50 -5.93 -8.89 14.85
CA GLY A 50 -5.78 -8.29 16.17
C GLY A 50 -7.06 -8.35 17.01
N ALA A 51 -8.24 -8.15 16.39
CA ALA A 51 -9.51 -8.33 17.07
C ALA A 51 -9.76 -9.79 17.48
N GLN A 52 -9.44 -10.75 16.61
CA GLN A 52 -9.57 -12.18 16.90
C GLN A 52 -8.63 -12.62 18.02
N GLN A 53 -7.36 -12.22 18.00
CA GLN A 53 -6.38 -12.59 19.02
C GLN A 53 -6.78 -12.11 20.42
N LYS A 54 -7.43 -10.95 20.56
CA LYS A 54 -7.94 -10.45 21.85
C LYS A 54 -9.01 -11.34 22.49
N LEU A 55 -9.71 -12.15 21.69
CA LEU A 55 -10.76 -13.05 22.15
C LEU A 55 -10.24 -14.47 22.44
N LEU A 56 -8.99 -14.77 22.09
CA LEU A 56 -8.39 -16.09 22.23
C LEU A 56 -7.51 -16.14 23.49
N SER A 57 -7.50 -17.28 24.16
CA SER A 57 -6.62 -17.49 25.32
C SER A 57 -5.14 -17.52 24.88
N PRO A 58 -4.26 -16.74 25.52
CA PRO A 58 -2.82 -16.84 25.27
C PRO A 58 -2.34 -18.28 25.48
N GLY A 59 -1.66 -18.84 24.48
CA GLY A 59 -1.15 -20.22 24.51
C GLY A 59 -2.08 -21.26 23.88
N SER A 60 -3.32 -20.91 23.52
CA SER A 60 -4.18 -21.82 22.75
C SER A 60 -3.60 -22.07 21.36
N ARG A 61 -3.96 -23.22 20.76
CA ARG A 61 -3.53 -23.55 19.40
C ARG A 61 -4.03 -22.51 18.40
N GLU A 62 -5.25 -22.03 18.58
CA GLU A 62 -5.89 -21.01 17.75
C GLU A 62 -5.15 -19.68 17.84
N TYR A 63 -4.73 -19.29 19.04
CA TYR A 63 -3.91 -18.08 19.23
C TYR A 63 -2.58 -18.19 18.47
N GLN A 64 -1.91 -19.35 18.54
CA GLN A 64 -0.66 -19.58 17.80
C GLN A 64 -0.87 -19.54 16.29
N VAL A 65 -1.91 -20.20 15.77
CA VAL A 65 -2.27 -20.14 14.34
C VAL A 65 -2.50 -18.70 13.89
N LYS A 66 -3.23 -17.89 14.68
CA LYS A 66 -3.44 -16.47 14.37
C LYS A 66 -2.17 -15.64 14.45
N ARG A 67 -1.23 -15.98 15.33
CA ARG A 67 0.09 -15.34 15.39
C ARG A 67 0.92 -15.66 14.15
N ASP A 68 0.89 -16.91 13.69
CA ASP A 68 1.63 -17.34 12.51
C ASP A 68 1.04 -16.75 11.22
N GLU A 69 -0.28 -16.60 11.13
CA GLU A 69 -0.95 -15.85 10.06
C GLU A 69 -0.47 -14.40 10.00
N THR A 70 -0.38 -13.72 11.15
CA THR A 70 0.17 -12.36 11.23
C THR A 70 1.61 -12.30 10.72
N ALA A 71 2.47 -13.26 11.10
CA ALA A 71 3.85 -13.32 10.64
C ALA A 71 3.97 -13.50 9.12
N LYS A 72 3.10 -14.33 8.52
CA LYS A 72 3.04 -14.49 7.05
C LYS A 72 2.68 -13.21 6.32
N ILE A 73 1.74 -12.43 6.85
CA ILE A 73 1.37 -11.14 6.25
C ILE A 73 2.58 -10.19 6.29
N VAL A 74 3.32 -10.13 7.40
CA VAL A 74 4.53 -9.30 7.51
C VAL A 74 5.55 -9.66 6.43
N LEU A 75 5.83 -10.96 6.24
CA LEU A 75 6.76 -11.44 5.22
C LEU A 75 6.31 -11.07 3.79
N GLN A 76 5.02 -11.14 3.50
CA GLN A 76 4.44 -10.78 2.20
C GLN A 76 4.38 -9.27 1.94
N THR A 77 4.58 -8.44 2.97
CA THR A 77 4.57 -6.98 2.87
C THR A 77 5.96 -6.37 2.80
N GLN A 78 7.02 -7.17 2.93
CA GLN A 78 8.39 -6.70 2.70
C GLN A 78 8.56 -6.39 1.21
N CYS A 79 9.23 -5.28 0.89
CA CYS A 79 9.65 -4.99 -0.47
C CYS A 79 10.55 -6.14 -0.96
N PRO A 80 10.37 -6.64 -2.20
CA PRO A 80 11.42 -7.41 -2.86
C PRO A 80 12.68 -6.55 -3.04
#